data_AF-A0A6V7JCH8-F1
#
_entry.id   AF-A0A6V7JCH8-F1
#
_cell.length_a   1.000
_cell.length_b   1.000
_cell.length_c   1.000
_cell.angle_alpha   90.00
_cell.angle_beta   90.00
_cell.angle_gamma   90.00
#
_symmetry.space_group_name_H-M   'P 1'
#
loop_
_entity.id
_entity.type
_entity.pdbx_description
1 polymer ?
#
loop_
_entity_poly.entity_id
_entity_poly.type
_entity_poly.pdbx_seq_one_letter_code
_entity_poly.pdbx_strand_id
1 'polypeptide(L)'
;ANLVLSLSDHNGDVISPTAKFLIYVHCADSHFHLGEYRKAESLYKKSLQFRKFLLKSKGATKPSQESHKDLLSDIDIKYQIHVCLIKLKSQLEALQVLQSIPAKQRTAK
;
A
#
# COMPACT_ATOMS: atom_id res chain seq x y z
N ALA A 1 6.74 -5.50 -14.46
CA ALA A 1 6.44 -5.43 -13.01
C ALA A 1 7.30 -6.42 -12.21
N ASN A 2 7.16 -7.75 -12.41
CA ASN A 2 7.95 -8.76 -11.66
C ASN A 2 9.47 -8.58 -11.75
N LEU A 3 10.01 -8.19 -12.91
CA LEU A 3 11.46 -7.98 -13.09
C LEU A 3 12.02 -6.91 -12.13
N VAL A 4 11.30 -5.80 -11.93
CA VAL A 4 11.76 -4.70 -11.07
C VAL A 4 11.71 -5.12 -9.60
N LEU A 5 10.68 -5.85 -9.18
CA LEU A 5 10.59 -6.38 -7.81
C LEU A 5 11.68 -7.41 -7.51
N SER A 6 11.94 -8.35 -8.43
CA SER A 6 13.04 -9.30 -8.29
C SER A 6 14.40 -8.61 -8.24
N LEU A 7 14.65 -7.60 -9.08
CA LEU A 7 15.88 -6.81 -9.02
C LEU A 7 16.02 -6.02 -7.71
N SER A 8 14.89 -5.57 -7.13
CA SER A 8 14.85 -4.86 -5.84
C SER A 8 15.13 -5.74 -4.62
N ASP A 9 14.92 -7.06 -4.74
CA ASP A 9 15.16 -8.02 -3.65
C ASP A 9 16.60 -8.53 -3.66
N HIS A 10 17.29 -8.45 -4.81
CA HIS A 10 18.70 -8.83 -4.95
C HIS A 10 19.68 -7.65 -4.79
N ASN A 11 19.27 -6.41 -5.14
CA ASN A 11 20.13 -5.22 -5.03
C ASN A 11 19.44 -4.13 -4.18
N GLY A 12 19.66 -4.15 -2.87
CA GLY A 12 19.08 -3.20 -1.92
C GLY A 12 19.46 -1.73 -2.14
N ASP A 13 20.53 -1.45 -2.89
CA ASP A 13 21.07 -0.10 -3.14
C ASP A 13 20.55 0.57 -4.44
N VAL A 14 19.86 -0.14 -5.32
CA VAL A 14 19.54 0.39 -6.67
C VAL A 14 18.24 1.21 -6.69
N ILE A 15 17.32 0.98 -5.75
CA ILE A 15 15.98 1.56 -5.79
C ILE A 15 15.67 2.26 -4.47
N SER A 16 15.35 3.55 -4.56
CA SER A 16 14.91 4.35 -3.41
C SER A 16 13.78 3.62 -2.68
N PRO A 17 13.77 3.58 -1.34
CA PRO A 17 12.71 2.90 -0.60
C PRO A 17 11.32 3.44 -0.95
N THR A 18 11.17 4.74 -1.21
CA THR A 18 9.91 5.33 -1.69
C THR A 18 9.50 4.76 -3.05
N ALA A 19 10.45 4.54 -3.96
CA ALA A 19 10.18 3.94 -5.27
C ALA A 19 9.75 2.47 -5.11
N LYS A 20 10.38 1.70 -4.21
CA LYS A 20 9.96 0.32 -3.90
C LYS A 20 8.52 0.26 -3.38
N PHE A 21 8.11 1.22 -2.53
CA PHE A 21 6.71 1.36 -2.11
C PHE A 21 5.77 1.62 -3.30
N LEU A 22 6.09 2.59 -4.17
CA LEU A 22 5.25 2.91 -5.33
C LEU A 22 5.13 1.73 -6.30
N ILE A 23 6.22 0.98 -6.51
CA ILE A 23 6.20 -0.23 -7.34
C ILE A 23 5.20 -1.25 -6.79
N TYR A 24 5.18 -1.50 -5.47
CA TYR A 24 4.19 -2.42 -4.89
C TYR A 24 2.75 -1.94 -5.10
N VAL A 25 2.49 -0.64 -4.94
CA VAL A 25 1.15 -0.07 -5.14
C VAL A 25 0.71 -0.21 -6.60
N HIS A 26 1.55 0.21 -7.56
CA HIS A 26 1.21 0.10 -8.98
C HIS A 26 1.08 -1.35 -9.46
N CYS A 27 1.87 -2.27 -8.91
CA CYS A 27 1.68 -3.70 -9.17
C CYS A 27 0.32 -4.17 -8.64
N ALA A 28 -0.06 -3.75 -7.43
CA ALA A 28 -1.35 -4.09 -6.84
C ALA A 28 -2.52 -3.55 -7.69
N ASP A 29 -2.44 -2.29 -8.14
CA ASP A 29 -3.43 -1.67 -9.05
C ASP A 29 -3.56 -2.48 -10.35
N SER A 30 -2.42 -2.89 -10.93
CA SER A 30 -2.40 -3.69 -12.16
C SER A 30 -3.12 -5.04 -11.96
N HIS A 31 -2.81 -5.75 -10.87
CA HIS A 31 -3.50 -7.00 -10.52
C HIS A 31 -4.99 -6.78 -10.22
N PHE A 32 -5.35 -5.65 -9.62
CA PHE A 32 -6.74 -5.28 -9.35
C PHE A 32 -7.53 -5.11 -10.65
N HIS A 33 -6.97 -4.36 -11.62
CA HIS A 33 -7.61 -4.17 -12.93
C HIS A 33 -7.67 -5.47 -13.76
N LEU A 34 -6.75 -6.41 -13.53
CA LEU A 34 -6.80 -7.76 -14.11
C LEU A 34 -7.82 -8.69 -13.45
N GLY A 35 -8.51 -8.24 -12.38
CA GLY A 35 -9.47 -9.06 -11.63
C GLY A 35 -8.80 -10.07 -10.67
N GLU A 36 -7.48 -10.01 -10.52
CA GLU A 36 -6.72 -10.89 -9.63
C GLU A 36 -6.71 -10.37 -8.18
N TYR A 37 -7.91 -10.20 -7.61
CA TYR A 37 -8.12 -9.48 -6.34
C TYR A 37 -7.33 -10.05 -5.15
N ARG A 38 -7.11 -11.37 -5.10
CA ARG A 38 -6.29 -12.01 -4.04
C ARG A 38 -4.81 -11.60 -4.13
N LYS A 39 -4.27 -11.45 -5.34
CA LYS A 39 -2.89 -11.00 -5.54
C LYS A 39 -2.76 -9.51 -5.26
N ALA A 40 -3.73 -8.72 -5.71
CA ALA A 40 -3.79 -7.28 -5.43
C ALA A 40 -3.81 -7.01 -3.92
N GLU A 41 -4.67 -7.71 -3.18
CA GLU A 41 -4.78 -7.61 -1.72
C GLU A 41 -3.46 -7.92 -1.00
N SER A 42 -2.77 -8.98 -1.41
CA SER A 42 -1.45 -9.33 -0.86
C SER A 42 -0.40 -8.23 -1.13
N LEU A 43 -0.39 -7.65 -2.34
CA LEU A 43 0.55 -6.59 -2.71
C LEU A 43 0.27 -5.28 -1.97
N TYR A 44 -1.00 -4.90 -1.80
CA TYR A 44 -1.36 -3.74 -0.97
C TYR A 44 -0.99 -3.94 0.51
N LYS A 45 -1.16 -5.16 1.06
CA LYS A 45 -0.70 -5.46 2.43
C LYS A 45 0.82 -5.32 2.54
N LYS A 46 1.58 -5.80 1.55
CA LYS A 46 3.05 -5.65 1.50
C LYS A 46 3.46 -4.17 1.41
N SER A 47 2.80 -3.35 0.60
CA SER A 47 3.12 -1.92 0.50
C SER A 47 2.88 -1.19 1.82
N LEU A 48 1.80 -1.51 2.56
CA LEU A 48 1.56 -0.97 3.91
C LEU A 48 2.62 -1.39 4.93
N GLN A 49 3.03 -2.66 4.92
CA GLN A 49 4.09 -3.14 5.79
C GLN A 49 5.42 -2.42 5.50
N PHE A 50 5.76 -2.28 4.22
CA PHE A 50 6.96 -1.59 3.79
C PHE A 50 6.94 -0.12 4.22
N ARG A 51 5.82 0.59 4.02
CA ARG A 51 5.66 1.99 4.45
C ARG A 51 5.80 2.18 5.96
N LYS A 52 5.28 1.25 6.77
CA LYS A 52 5.51 1.25 8.23
C LYS A 52 6.99 1.08 8.59
N PHE A 53 7.72 0.22 7.88
CA PHE A 53 9.15 0.04 8.09
C PHE A 53 9.94 1.31 7.75
N LEU A 54 9.62 1.97 6.64
CA LEU A 54 10.25 3.25 6.26
C LEU A 54 10.05 4.33 7.34
N LEU A 55 8.84 4.44 7.88
CA LEU A 55 8.52 5.46 8.88
C LEU A 55 9.26 5.21 10.20
N LYS A 56 9.45 3.95 10.59
CA LYS A 56 10.23 3.58 11.78
C LYS A 56 11.73 3.80 11.60
N SER A 57 12.25 3.61 10.39
CA SER A 57 13.68 3.79 10.10
C SER A 57 14.11 5.26 10.06
N LYS A 58 13.18 6.20 9.83
CA LYS A 58 13.47 7.65 9.70
C LYS A 58 13.31 8.42 11.02
N GLY A 59 13.65 7.79 12.14
CA GLY A 59 13.52 8.39 13.48
C GLY A 59 14.12 9.79 13.56
N ALA A 60 13.31 10.74 14.05
CA ALA A 60 13.70 12.04 14.62
C ALA A 60 14.15 13.19 13.70
N THR A 61 13.61 13.35 12.48
CA THR A 61 13.61 14.67 11.83
C THR A 61 12.22 15.05 11.33
N LYS A 62 11.85 16.31 11.60
CA LYS A 62 10.54 16.94 11.39
C LYS A 62 9.90 16.59 10.04
N PRO A 63 8.56 16.55 9.94
CA PRO A 63 7.89 16.29 8.68
C PRO A 63 8.15 17.47 7.74
N SER A 64 9.04 17.31 6.76
CA SER A 64 8.98 18.15 5.57
C SER A 64 7.70 17.76 4.83
N GLN A 65 6.63 18.49 5.16
CA GLN A 65 5.30 18.40 4.58
C GLN A 65 5.25 19.09 3.21
N GLU A 66 6.29 19.03 2.39
CA GLU A 66 6.27 19.68 1.08
C GLU A 66 6.90 18.71 0.09
N SER A 67 6.05 17.93 -0.62
CA SER A 67 6.29 17.21 -1.90
C SER A 67 5.57 15.86 -1.98
N HIS A 68 4.98 15.35 -0.89
CA HIS A 68 4.36 14.01 -0.86
C HIS A 68 2.82 14.05 -0.81
N LYS A 69 2.20 15.09 -1.39
CA LYS A 69 0.73 15.24 -1.43
C LYS A 69 0.05 14.34 -2.48
N ASP A 70 0.84 13.71 -3.36
CA ASP A 70 0.38 12.80 -4.41
C ASP A 70 0.73 11.32 -4.18
N LEU A 71 1.29 10.96 -3.02
CA LEU A 71 1.40 9.53 -2.67
C LEU A 71 0.07 9.06 -2.10
N LEU A 72 -0.50 8.01 -2.70
CA LEU A 72 -1.63 7.26 -2.12
C LEU A 72 -1.43 7.13 -0.60
N SER A 73 -2.38 7.66 0.15
CA SER A 73 -2.33 7.66 1.60
C SER A 73 -2.50 6.24 2.11
N ASP A 74 -2.04 5.97 3.33
CA ASP A 74 -2.31 4.67 4.00
C ASP A 74 -3.81 4.36 4.02
N ILE A 75 -4.66 5.40 4.01
CA ILE A 75 -6.11 5.31 3.96
C ILE A 75 -6.56 4.79 2.59
N ASP A 76 -6.02 5.35 1.50
CA ASP A 76 -6.35 4.92 0.14
C ASP A 76 -5.95 3.46 -0.10
N ILE A 77 -4.78 3.03 0.39
CA ILE A 77 -4.36 1.64 0.27
C ILE A 77 -5.26 0.71 1.08
N LYS A 78 -5.63 1.11 2.31
CA LYS A 78 -6.59 0.34 3.11
C LYS A 78 -7.96 0.27 2.44
N TYR A 79 -8.40 1.34 1.80
CA TYR A 79 -9.64 1.34 1.01
C TYR A 79 -9.53 0.36 -0.17
N GLN A 80 -8.43 0.37 -0.93
CA GLN A 80 -8.22 -0.59 -2.01
C GLN A 80 -8.20 -2.05 -1.53
N ILE A 81 -7.60 -2.33 -0.36
CA ILE A 81 -7.68 -3.65 0.28
C ILE A 81 -9.13 -4.01 0.59
N HIS A 82 -9.89 -3.09 1.16
CA HIS A 82 -11.32 -3.30 1.41
C HIS A 82 -12.07 -3.64 0.11
N VAL A 83 -11.86 -2.89 -0.96
CA VAL A 83 -12.50 -3.15 -2.27
C VAL A 83 -12.12 -4.54 -2.79
N CYS A 84 -10.86 -4.94 -2.68
CA CYS A 84 -10.42 -6.30 -3.04
C CYS A 84 -11.17 -7.37 -2.23
N LEU A 85 -11.31 -7.18 -0.91
CA LEU A 85 -11.99 -8.13 -0.02
C LEU A 85 -13.49 -8.24 -0.32
N ILE A 86 -14.14 -7.12 -0.66
CA ILE A 86 -15.53 -7.12 -1.13
C ILE A 86 -15.68 -7.92 -2.43
N LYS A 87 -14.76 -7.74 -3.40
CA LYS A 87 -14.76 -8.52 -4.65
C LYS A 87 -14.51 -10.02 -4.41
N LEU A 88 -13.75 -10.37 -3.37
CA LEU A 88 -13.52 -11.74 -2.92
C LEU A 88 -14.65 -12.32 -2.06
N LYS A 89 -15.71 -11.55 -1.77
CA LYS A 89 -16.83 -11.91 -0.88
C LYS A 89 -16.42 -12.15 0.59
N SER A 90 -15.22 -11.70 0.99
CA SER A 90 -14.75 -11.76 2.39
C SER A 90 -15.21 -10.53 3.17
N GLN A 91 -16.51 -10.44 3.46
CA GLN A 91 -17.12 -9.26 4.12
C GLN A 91 -16.57 -8.98 5.54
N LEU A 92 -16.28 -10.03 6.33
CA LEU A 92 -15.75 -9.87 7.69
C LEU A 92 -14.37 -9.21 7.68
N GLU A 93 -13.48 -9.67 6.81
CA GLU A 93 -12.14 -9.10 6.65
C GLU A 93 -12.23 -7.66 6.11
N ALA A 94 -13.14 -7.42 5.15
CA ALA A 94 -13.35 -6.10 4.57
C ALA A 94 -13.77 -5.06 5.63
N LEU A 95 -14.61 -5.48 6.58
CA LEU A 95 -15.07 -4.65 7.70
C LEU A 95 -13.95 -4.39 8.71
N GLN A 96 -13.14 -5.41 9.02
CA GLN A 96 -11.98 -5.27 9.91
C GLN A 96 -10.97 -4.24 9.37
N VAL A 97 -10.73 -4.24 8.05
CA VAL A 97 -9.83 -3.27 7.40
C VAL A 97 -10.34 -1.84 7.54
N LEU A 98 -11.64 -1.59 7.32
CA LEU A 98 -12.24 -0.27 7.52
C LEU A 98 -12.23 0.18 8.98
N GLN A 99 -12.48 -0.75 9.91
CA GLN A 99 -12.43 -0.47 11.34
C GLN A 99 -11.03 -0.04 11.79
N SER A 100 -9.97 -0.55 11.14
CA SER A 100 -8.58 -0.17 11.40
C SER A 100 -8.20 1.25 10.96
N ILE A 101 -9.08 1.95 10.23
CA ILE A 101 -8.89 3.35 9.86
C ILE A 101 -9.46 4.21 11.00
N PRO A 102 -8.68 5.14 11.59
CA PRO A 102 -9.17 6.04 12.63
C PRO A 102 -10.40 6.81 12.14
N ALA A 103 -11.44 6.93 12.98
CA ALA A 103 -12.71 7.54 12.58
C ALA A 103 -12.57 8.97 12.01
N LYS A 104 -11.59 9.74 12.48
CA LYS A 104 -11.28 11.10 11.99
C LYS A 104 -10.71 11.15 10.56
N GLN A 105 -10.22 10.02 10.04
CA GLN A 105 -9.58 9.88 8.74
C GLN A 105 -10.42 9.05 7.76
N ARG A 106 -11.63 8.63 8.16
CA ARG A 106 -12.56 7.95 7.26
C ARG A 106 -13.21 8.98 6.35
N THR A 107 -12.96 8.88 5.06
CA THR A 107 -13.63 9.69 4.04
C THR A 107 -14.97 9.05 3.70
N ALA A 108 -16.00 9.88 3.49
CA ALA A 108 -17.36 9.43 3.16
C ALA A 108 -17.54 9.09 1.67
N LYS A 109 -16.49 8.61 0.99
CA LYS A 109 -16.56 8.31 -0.46
C LYS A 109 -17.23 6.98 -0.73
#